data_AF-A6N7K1-F1
#
_entry.id   AF-A6N7K1-F1
#
_cell.length_a   1.000
_cell.length_b   1.000
_cell.length_c   1.000
_cell.angle_alpha   90.00
_cell.angle_beta   90.00
_cell.angle_gamma   90.00
#
_symmetry.space_group_name_H-M   'P 1'
#
loop_
_entity.id
_entity.type
_entity.pdbx_description
1 polymer ?
#
loop_
_entity_poly.entity_id
_entity_poly.type
_entity_poly.pdbx_seq_one_letter_code
_entity_poly.pdbx_strand_id
1 'polypeptide(L)'
;DISTTAAAYAVSAFDQLNAHAITLAPYMGVDSIDPFVRGHPERGCFVLCKTSNPSANDFQTLSVGSRALFEEVAAKCEQWNSEDNVGLVVGATDVEALRRVRAVTPNLWILAPGIGAQGGNLEEAVTAGLSADGLGLLVPVSRGISKASNPKEAAESLRDAINAVRKTKVAAASTVVTNSSANEFIKFALSFGVLKFGDFTLKSGRKSPY
;
A
#
# COMPACT_ATOMS: atom_id res chain seq x y z
N ASP A 1 -14.39 -14.94 -13.94
CA ASP A 1 -15.38 -15.63 -14.78
C ASP A 1 -16.41 -14.60 -15.24
N ILE A 2 -17.31 -14.94 -16.16
CA ILE A 2 -18.42 -14.06 -16.54
C ILE A 2 -19.32 -13.78 -15.32
N SER A 3 -19.99 -12.63 -15.30
CA SER A 3 -20.69 -12.07 -14.13
C SER A 3 -21.59 -13.07 -13.38
N THR A 4 -22.41 -13.86 -14.09
CA THR A 4 -23.30 -14.86 -13.46
C THR A 4 -22.54 -15.98 -12.76
N THR A 5 -21.48 -16.50 -13.38
CA THR A 5 -20.60 -17.52 -12.77
C THR A 5 -19.78 -16.93 -11.62
N ALA A 6 -19.30 -15.69 -11.77
CA ALA A 6 -18.59 -14.98 -10.72
C ALA A 6 -19.45 -14.75 -9.48
N ALA A 7 -20.75 -14.44 -9.64
CA ALA A 7 -21.69 -14.33 -8.53
C ALA A 7 -21.83 -15.64 -7.74
N ALA A 8 -21.87 -16.79 -8.42
CA ALA A 8 -21.89 -18.09 -7.76
C ALA A 8 -20.60 -18.35 -6.95
N TYR A 9 -19.44 -17.94 -7.47
CA TYR A 9 -18.18 -17.99 -6.73
C TYR A 9 -18.18 -17.07 -5.50
N ALA A 10 -18.75 -15.87 -5.61
CA ALA A 10 -18.86 -14.93 -4.49
C ALA A 10 -19.70 -15.53 -3.35
N VAL A 11 -20.89 -16.08 -3.66
CA VAL A 11 -21.74 -16.79 -2.68
C VAL A 11 -21.00 -17.96 -2.03
N SER A 12 -20.30 -18.77 -2.83
CA SER A 12 -19.52 -19.88 -2.28
C SER A 12 -18.43 -19.40 -1.30
N ALA A 13 -17.69 -18.36 -1.67
CA ALA A 13 -16.61 -17.83 -0.85
C ALA A 13 -17.11 -17.15 0.43
N PHE A 14 -18.10 -16.27 0.33
CA PHE A 14 -18.48 -15.35 1.39
C PHE A 14 -19.65 -15.84 2.25
N ASP A 15 -20.60 -16.56 1.68
CA ASP A 15 -21.80 -17.00 2.41
C ASP A 15 -21.66 -18.43 2.92
N GLN A 16 -21.09 -19.32 2.09
CA GLN A 16 -20.94 -20.73 2.47
C GLN A 16 -19.66 -20.96 3.28
N LEU A 17 -18.52 -20.53 2.73
CA LEU A 17 -17.22 -20.67 3.40
C LEU A 17 -16.96 -19.58 4.45
N ASN A 18 -17.78 -18.53 4.48
CA ASN A 18 -17.65 -17.41 5.41
C ASN A 18 -16.26 -16.73 5.36
N ALA A 19 -15.60 -16.73 4.19
CA ALA A 19 -14.36 -16.01 4.02
C ALA A 19 -14.59 -14.50 4.16
N HIS A 20 -13.61 -13.79 4.71
CA HIS A 20 -13.67 -12.33 4.83
C HIS A 20 -13.11 -11.62 3.61
N ALA A 21 -12.28 -12.31 2.82
CA ALA A 21 -11.71 -11.77 1.60
C ALA A 21 -11.33 -12.86 0.59
N ILE A 22 -11.19 -12.47 -0.67
CA ILE A 22 -10.80 -13.36 -1.79
C ILE A 22 -9.78 -12.68 -2.71
N THR A 23 -8.98 -13.47 -3.43
CA THR A 23 -8.11 -12.98 -4.50
C THR A 23 -8.76 -13.14 -5.87
N LEU A 24 -8.63 -12.14 -6.75
CA LEU A 24 -9.30 -12.09 -8.05
C LEU A 24 -8.33 -11.77 -9.20
N ALA A 25 -8.57 -12.34 -10.38
CA ALA A 25 -7.81 -11.98 -11.58
C ALA A 25 -8.45 -10.78 -12.30
N PRO A 26 -7.68 -9.75 -12.71
CA PRO A 26 -8.22 -8.54 -13.34
C PRO A 26 -8.61 -8.73 -14.81
N TYR A 27 -8.18 -9.83 -15.42
CA TYR A 27 -8.09 -9.97 -16.88
C TYR A 27 -9.44 -9.86 -17.60
N MET A 28 -10.52 -10.31 -16.96
CA MET A 28 -11.85 -10.30 -17.55
C MET A 28 -12.58 -8.97 -17.40
N GLY A 29 -12.00 -7.99 -16.69
CA GLY A 29 -12.60 -6.68 -16.50
C GLY A 29 -13.55 -6.58 -15.30
N VAL A 30 -14.12 -5.39 -15.13
CA VAL A 30 -14.88 -4.98 -13.94
C VAL A 30 -16.14 -5.81 -13.70
N ASP A 31 -16.80 -6.28 -14.76
CA ASP A 31 -17.99 -7.13 -14.72
C ASP A 31 -17.72 -8.49 -14.06
N SER A 32 -16.47 -8.97 -14.11
CA SER A 32 -16.02 -10.17 -13.38
C SER A 32 -15.66 -9.93 -11.91
N ILE A 33 -15.48 -8.66 -11.51
CA ILE A 33 -15.06 -8.23 -10.17
C ILE A 33 -16.26 -7.75 -9.34
N ASP A 34 -17.18 -7.01 -9.98
CA ASP A 34 -18.35 -6.39 -9.35
C ASP A 34 -19.19 -7.33 -8.47
N PRO A 35 -19.43 -8.62 -8.82
CA PRO A 35 -20.19 -9.53 -7.95
C PRO A 35 -19.55 -9.74 -6.58
N PHE A 36 -18.22 -9.61 -6.48
CA PHE A 36 -17.50 -9.71 -5.21
C PHE A 36 -17.45 -8.36 -4.49
N VAL A 37 -17.22 -7.27 -5.23
CA VAL A 37 -17.05 -5.92 -4.66
C VAL A 37 -18.38 -5.32 -4.24
N ARG A 38 -19.32 -5.15 -5.17
CA ARG A 38 -20.63 -4.50 -4.92
C ARG A 38 -21.66 -5.48 -4.41
N GLY A 39 -21.54 -6.76 -4.77
CA GLY A 39 -22.43 -7.80 -4.25
C GLY A 39 -22.21 -8.10 -2.77
N HIS A 40 -21.00 -7.84 -2.24
CA HIS A 40 -20.61 -8.15 -0.87
C HIS A 40 -19.72 -7.02 -0.28
N PRO A 41 -20.28 -5.81 -0.06
CA PRO A 41 -19.53 -4.63 0.35
C PRO A 41 -18.74 -4.82 1.65
N GLU A 42 -19.18 -5.72 2.54
CA GLU A 42 -18.51 -6.04 3.80
C GLU A 42 -17.31 -6.98 3.67
N ARG A 43 -17.00 -7.47 2.46
CA ARG A 43 -15.93 -8.44 2.17
C ARG A 43 -14.80 -7.81 1.37
N GLY A 44 -13.57 -8.24 1.63
CA GLY A 44 -12.37 -7.75 0.93
C GLY A 44 -12.07 -8.48 -0.39
N CYS A 45 -11.54 -7.75 -1.37
CA CYS A 45 -11.13 -8.30 -2.66
C CYS A 45 -9.69 -7.88 -2.98
N PHE A 46 -8.76 -8.83 -3.14
CA PHE A 46 -7.38 -8.54 -3.53
C PHE A 46 -7.13 -8.93 -4.99
N VAL A 47 -7.00 -7.93 -5.87
CA VAL A 47 -6.85 -8.15 -7.31
C VAL A 47 -5.39 -8.40 -7.67
N LEU A 48 -5.12 -9.44 -8.48
CA LEU A 48 -3.78 -9.77 -8.95
C LEU A 48 -3.19 -8.62 -9.78
N CYS A 49 -2.13 -7.99 -9.29
CA CYS A 49 -1.53 -6.80 -9.90
C CYS A 49 -0.16 -7.11 -10.51
N LYS A 50 0.86 -7.36 -9.65
CA LYS A 50 2.19 -7.82 -10.05
C LYS A 50 2.56 -9.04 -9.23
N THR A 51 2.52 -10.24 -9.79
CA THR A 51 2.72 -11.48 -9.03
C THR A 51 4.20 -11.79 -8.80
N SER A 52 4.52 -12.65 -7.82
CA SER A 52 5.91 -12.90 -7.37
C SER A 52 6.68 -13.93 -8.21
N ASN A 53 6.01 -14.63 -9.14
CA ASN A 53 6.64 -15.64 -9.98
C ASN A 53 7.56 -15.02 -11.06
N PRO A 54 8.64 -15.71 -11.49
CA PRO A 54 9.57 -15.18 -12.49
C PRO A 54 8.91 -14.77 -13.81
N SER A 55 7.94 -15.56 -14.29
CA SER A 55 7.19 -15.30 -15.54
C SER A 55 6.14 -14.19 -15.43
N ALA A 56 6.03 -13.51 -14.29
CA ALA A 56 5.13 -12.36 -14.14
C ALA A 56 5.40 -11.27 -15.19
N ASN A 57 6.66 -11.10 -15.58
CA ASN A 57 7.11 -10.08 -16.52
C ASN A 57 6.72 -10.38 -17.98
N ASP A 58 6.26 -11.60 -18.30
CA ASP A 58 5.86 -11.96 -19.67
C ASP A 58 4.69 -11.09 -20.16
N PHE A 59 3.80 -10.70 -19.25
CA PHE A 59 2.65 -9.86 -19.54
C PHE A 59 2.57 -8.61 -18.68
N GLN A 60 2.83 -8.74 -17.37
CA GLN A 60 2.47 -7.68 -16.42
C GLN A 60 3.34 -6.43 -16.57
N THR A 61 4.53 -6.55 -17.18
CA THR A 61 5.43 -5.41 -17.46
C THR A 61 5.35 -4.90 -18.89
N LEU A 62 4.43 -5.42 -19.71
CA LEU A 62 4.20 -4.88 -21.05
C LEU A 62 3.80 -3.40 -20.95
N SER A 63 4.30 -2.59 -21.89
CA SER A 63 4.00 -1.17 -21.93
C SER A 63 2.57 -0.92 -22.41
N VAL A 64 1.83 -0.12 -21.65
CA VAL A 64 0.50 0.38 -21.97
C VAL A 64 0.57 1.91 -21.87
N GLY A 65 0.90 2.55 -22.99
CA GLY A 65 1.15 3.99 -23.03
C GLY A 65 2.40 4.37 -22.21
N SER A 66 2.22 5.15 -21.15
CA SER A 66 3.31 5.59 -20.26
C SER A 66 3.51 4.70 -19.04
N ARG A 67 2.71 3.65 -18.87
CA ARG A 67 2.72 2.76 -17.70
C ARG A 67 2.96 1.32 -18.11
N ALA A 68 3.41 0.51 -17.16
CA ALA A 68 3.37 -0.95 -17.30
C ALA A 68 1.93 -1.45 -17.07
N LEU A 69 1.58 -2.60 -17.66
CA LEU A 69 0.25 -3.20 -17.50
C LEU A 69 -0.16 -3.36 -16.03
N PHE A 70 0.75 -3.77 -15.13
CA PHE A 70 0.41 -3.89 -13.71
C PHE A 70 0.03 -2.55 -13.06
N GLU A 71 0.61 -1.43 -13.50
CA GLU A 71 0.24 -0.11 -12.98
C GLU A 71 -1.12 0.33 -13.50
N GLU A 72 -1.48 -0.04 -14.73
CA GLU A 72 -2.83 0.16 -15.26
C GLU A 72 -3.86 -0.67 -14.50
N VAL A 73 -3.53 -1.92 -14.15
CA VAL A 73 -4.36 -2.75 -13.26
C VAL A 73 -4.54 -2.06 -11.90
N ALA A 74 -3.46 -1.57 -11.28
CA ALA A 74 -3.55 -0.85 -10.01
C ALA A 74 -4.48 0.38 -10.10
N ALA A 75 -4.29 1.21 -11.15
CA ALA A 75 -5.13 2.38 -11.38
C ALA A 75 -6.60 2.03 -11.65
N LYS A 76 -6.88 0.89 -12.30
CA LYS A 76 -8.25 0.40 -12.49
C LYS A 76 -8.87 -0.09 -11.19
N CYS A 77 -8.11 -0.77 -10.33
CA CYS A 77 -8.62 -1.20 -9.03
C CYS A 77 -9.00 -0.03 -8.13
N GLU A 78 -8.24 1.08 -8.17
CA GLU A 78 -8.64 2.34 -7.51
C GLU A 78 -10.01 2.83 -8.02
N GLN A 79 -10.25 2.75 -9.34
CA GLN A 79 -11.53 3.13 -9.95
C GLN A 79 -12.66 2.15 -9.58
N TRP A 80 -12.35 0.87 -9.40
CA TRP A 80 -13.32 -0.17 -9.06
C TRP A 80 -13.65 -0.22 -7.57
N ASN A 81 -12.88 0.48 -6.73
CA ASN A 81 -13.01 0.46 -5.28
C ASN A 81 -14.22 1.29 -4.77
N SER A 82 -15.44 0.95 -5.20
CA SER A 82 -16.64 1.70 -4.83
C SER A 82 -17.06 1.53 -3.37
N GLU A 83 -16.71 0.40 -2.75
CA GLU A 83 -17.11 0.03 -1.39
C GLU A 83 -15.95 0.08 -0.38
N ASP A 84 -14.81 0.67 -0.76
CA ASP A 84 -13.58 0.69 0.04
C ASP A 84 -13.09 -0.72 0.50
N ASN A 85 -13.25 -1.70 -0.39
CA ASN A 85 -12.96 -3.11 -0.12
C ASN A 85 -12.04 -3.77 -1.15
N VAL A 86 -11.45 -2.99 -2.06
CA VAL A 86 -10.51 -3.47 -3.08
C VAL A 86 -9.07 -3.22 -2.64
N GLY A 87 -8.25 -4.26 -2.70
CA GLY A 87 -6.81 -4.23 -2.54
C GLY A 87 -6.09 -4.89 -3.72
N LEU A 88 -4.77 -4.95 -3.64
CA LEU A 88 -3.90 -5.44 -4.71
C LEU A 88 -3.01 -6.58 -4.21
N VAL A 89 -2.74 -7.56 -5.07
CA VAL A 89 -1.68 -8.56 -4.83
C VAL A 89 -0.42 -8.13 -5.56
N VAL A 90 0.64 -7.82 -4.80
CA VAL A 90 1.93 -7.37 -5.34
C VAL A 90 3.05 -8.18 -4.70
N GLY A 91 3.83 -8.91 -5.48
CA GLY A 91 4.89 -9.77 -4.99
C GLY A 91 5.99 -9.00 -4.26
N ALA A 92 6.31 -9.42 -3.04
CA ALA A 92 7.35 -8.81 -2.21
C ALA A 92 8.78 -9.07 -2.71
N THR A 93 8.93 -9.93 -3.72
CA THR A 93 10.20 -10.18 -4.41
C THR A 93 10.62 -9.05 -5.34
N ASP A 94 9.69 -8.15 -5.69
CA ASP A 94 9.90 -7.04 -6.63
C ASP A 94 9.61 -5.70 -5.93
N VAL A 95 10.64 -5.18 -5.23
CA VAL A 95 10.54 -3.94 -4.42
C VAL A 95 10.19 -2.74 -5.29
N GLU A 96 10.67 -2.70 -6.53
CA GLU A 96 10.38 -1.59 -7.45
C GLU A 96 8.92 -1.62 -7.90
N ALA A 97 8.36 -2.80 -8.19
CA ALA A 97 6.93 -2.91 -8.44
C ALA A 97 6.08 -2.47 -7.24
N LEU A 98 6.45 -2.85 -6.01
CA LEU A 98 5.78 -2.35 -4.80
C LEU A 98 5.78 -0.82 -4.72
N ARG A 99 6.94 -0.19 -4.95
CA ARG A 99 7.08 1.27 -4.94
C ARG A 99 6.19 1.92 -6.00
N ARG A 100 6.19 1.39 -7.22
CA ARG A 100 5.39 1.90 -8.34
C ARG A 100 3.90 1.73 -8.09
N VAL A 101 3.46 0.56 -7.61
CA VAL A 101 2.05 0.35 -7.25
C VAL A 101 1.63 1.30 -6.12
N ARG A 102 2.42 1.43 -5.05
CA ARG A 102 2.10 2.35 -3.95
C ARG A 102 2.03 3.81 -4.41
N ALA A 103 2.83 4.21 -5.39
CA ALA A 103 2.74 5.54 -5.99
C ALA A 103 1.45 5.76 -6.80
N VAL A 104 0.96 4.73 -7.49
CA VAL A 104 -0.30 4.77 -8.25
C VAL A 104 -1.52 4.72 -7.32
N THR A 105 -1.47 3.90 -6.27
CA THR A 105 -2.57 3.67 -5.33
C THR A 105 -2.09 3.89 -3.88
N PRO A 106 -2.01 5.14 -3.41
CA PRO A 106 -1.42 5.46 -2.10
C PRO A 106 -2.13 4.80 -0.92
N ASN A 107 -3.44 4.55 -1.05
CA ASN A 107 -4.29 4.14 0.06
C ASN A 107 -4.76 2.68 0.01
N LEU A 108 -4.76 2.03 -1.16
CA LEU A 108 -5.23 0.64 -1.24
C LEU A 108 -4.35 -0.30 -0.43
N TRP A 109 -4.99 -1.30 0.17
CA TRP A 109 -4.28 -2.38 0.84
C TRP A 109 -3.55 -3.27 -0.16
N ILE A 110 -2.31 -3.63 0.15
CA ILE A 110 -1.49 -4.54 -0.65
C ILE A 110 -1.30 -5.84 0.11
N LEU A 111 -1.69 -6.97 -0.50
CA LEU A 111 -1.31 -8.31 -0.09
C LEU A 111 0.02 -8.68 -0.78
N ALA A 112 1.09 -8.81 0.00
CA ALA A 112 2.46 -8.91 -0.50
C ALA A 112 3.14 -10.27 -0.24
N PRO A 113 2.78 -11.33 -1.00
CA PRO A 113 3.41 -12.63 -0.86
C PRO A 113 4.86 -12.63 -1.36
N GLY A 114 5.70 -13.50 -0.81
CA GLY A 114 7.06 -13.74 -1.30
C GLY A 114 8.19 -13.40 -0.32
N ILE A 115 7.86 -12.90 0.88
CA ILE A 115 8.86 -12.69 1.93
C ILE A 115 9.29 -14.05 2.53
N GLY A 116 10.60 -14.23 2.73
CA GLY A 116 11.19 -15.46 3.26
C GLY A 116 11.55 -16.46 2.16
N ALA A 117 10.73 -17.50 1.94
CA ALA A 117 11.07 -18.65 1.09
C ALA A 117 11.36 -18.32 -0.39
N GLN A 118 10.96 -17.14 -0.86
CA GLN A 118 11.22 -16.65 -2.23
C GLN A 118 12.31 -15.55 -2.28
N GLY A 119 12.98 -15.28 -1.15
CA GLY A 119 14.17 -14.42 -1.12
C GLY A 119 13.92 -12.91 -1.07
N GLY A 120 12.69 -12.45 -0.85
CA GLY A 120 12.42 -11.00 -0.72
C GLY A 120 13.07 -10.39 0.53
N ASN A 121 13.70 -9.21 0.37
CA ASN A 121 14.21 -8.41 1.48
C ASN A 121 13.03 -7.79 2.25
N LEU A 122 12.82 -8.24 3.50
CA LEU A 122 11.70 -7.81 4.35
C LEU A 122 11.67 -6.29 4.54
N GLU A 123 12.82 -5.68 4.87
CA GLU A 123 12.88 -4.26 5.21
C GLU A 123 12.56 -3.38 4.00
N GLU A 124 13.15 -3.69 2.85
CA GLU A 124 12.90 -2.96 1.61
C GLU A 124 11.46 -3.14 1.12
N ALA A 125 10.95 -4.37 1.13
CA ALA A 125 9.59 -4.65 0.68
C ALA A 125 8.54 -3.99 1.58
N VAL A 126 8.71 -4.05 2.90
CA VAL A 126 7.82 -3.36 3.86
C VAL A 126 7.91 -1.85 3.65
N THR A 127 9.12 -1.30 3.55
CA THR A 127 9.30 0.15 3.34
C THR A 127 8.64 0.62 2.04
N ALA A 128 8.79 -0.10 0.93
CA ALA A 128 8.18 0.22 -0.35
C ALA A 128 6.66 0.04 -0.34
N GLY A 129 6.16 -1.02 0.31
CA GLY A 129 4.76 -1.41 0.27
C GLY A 129 3.84 -0.69 1.26
N LEU A 130 4.34 -0.21 2.40
CA LEU A 130 3.51 0.49 3.40
C LEU A 130 2.89 1.78 2.85
N SER A 131 1.69 2.13 3.29
CA SER A 131 1.11 3.47 3.09
C SER A 131 1.82 4.53 3.96
N ALA A 132 1.46 5.80 3.78
CA ALA A 132 2.09 6.93 4.49
C ALA A 132 1.89 6.87 6.02
N ASP A 133 0.76 6.34 6.47
CA ASP A 133 0.43 6.08 7.88
C ASP A 133 1.12 4.82 8.45
N GLY A 134 1.89 4.11 7.63
CA GLY A 134 2.56 2.87 8.03
C GLY A 134 1.63 1.65 8.08
N LEU A 135 0.44 1.70 7.47
CA LEU A 135 -0.46 0.55 7.34
C LEU A 135 -0.46 0.02 5.89
N GLY A 136 -1.62 -0.38 5.36
CA GLY A 136 -1.84 -0.64 3.94
C GLY A 136 -1.08 -1.83 3.35
N LEU A 137 -0.43 -2.67 4.17
CA LEU A 137 0.35 -3.82 3.72
C LEU A 137 0.06 -5.05 4.59
N LEU A 138 -0.29 -6.15 3.93
CA LEU A 138 -0.39 -7.48 4.52
C LEU A 138 0.73 -8.35 3.96
N VAL A 139 1.53 -8.95 4.83
CA VAL A 139 2.66 -9.82 4.46
C VAL A 139 2.29 -11.28 4.78
N PRO A 140 1.71 -12.04 3.83
CA PRO A 140 1.37 -13.44 4.07
C PRO A 140 2.64 -14.30 4.04
N VAL A 141 2.89 -15.02 5.14
CA VAL A 141 3.96 -16.01 5.24
C VAL A 141 3.36 -17.37 5.59
N SER A 142 3.38 -18.29 4.62
CA SER A 142 2.84 -19.65 4.80
C SER A 142 3.92 -20.62 5.30
N ARG A 143 4.71 -21.19 4.38
CA ARG A 143 5.74 -22.21 4.69
C ARG A 143 6.81 -21.76 5.68
N GLY A 144 7.14 -20.47 5.71
CA GLY A 144 8.14 -19.92 6.64
C GLY A 144 7.74 -20.02 8.11
N ILE A 145 6.43 -20.06 8.40
CA ILE A 145 5.89 -20.25 9.75
C ILE A 145 5.50 -21.72 9.95
N SER A 146 4.75 -22.30 9.01
CA SER A 146 4.19 -23.65 9.19
C SER A 146 5.23 -24.77 9.23
N LYS A 147 6.43 -24.54 8.69
CA LYS A 147 7.55 -25.50 8.72
C LYS A 147 8.68 -25.13 9.68
N ALA A 148 8.51 -24.07 10.49
CA ALA A 148 9.51 -23.70 11.49
C ALA A 148 9.52 -24.73 12.62
N SER A 149 10.68 -24.91 13.27
CA SER A 149 10.79 -25.73 14.49
C SER A 149 9.90 -25.19 15.61
N ASN A 150 9.76 -23.87 15.70
CA ASN A 150 8.87 -23.17 16.61
C ASN A 150 8.02 -22.14 15.85
N PRO A 151 6.81 -22.50 15.38
CA PRO A 151 5.96 -21.59 14.59
C PRO A 151 5.56 -20.31 15.32
N LYS A 152 5.36 -20.37 16.65
CA LYS A 152 5.00 -19.19 17.45
C LYS A 152 6.12 -18.15 17.39
N GLU A 153 7.35 -18.57 17.70
CA GLU A 153 8.52 -17.69 17.70
C GLU A 153 8.82 -17.14 16.29
N ALA A 154 8.66 -17.96 15.25
CA ALA A 154 8.79 -17.50 13.86
C ALA A 154 7.79 -16.39 13.51
N ALA A 155 6.54 -16.52 13.95
CA ALA A 155 5.51 -15.51 13.74
C ALA A 155 5.77 -14.22 14.55
N GLU A 156 6.19 -14.36 15.82
CA GLU A 156 6.53 -13.22 16.70
C GLU A 156 7.72 -12.42 16.15
N SER A 157 8.78 -13.12 15.73
CA SER A 157 9.97 -12.50 15.11
C SER A 157 9.63 -11.71 13.85
N LEU A 158 8.81 -12.29 12.95
CA LEU A 158 8.36 -11.60 11.73
C LEU A 158 7.53 -10.35 12.05
N ARG A 159 6.57 -10.46 12.99
CA ARG A 159 5.75 -9.34 13.45
C ARG A 159 6.63 -8.21 13.98
N ASP A 160 7.61 -8.54 14.81
CA ASP A 160 8.47 -7.55 15.46
C ASP A 160 9.39 -6.85 14.46
N ALA A 161 9.94 -7.60 13.49
CA ALA A 161 10.71 -7.04 12.39
C ALA A 161 9.87 -6.08 11.52
N ILE A 162 8.64 -6.46 11.14
CA ILE A 162 7.72 -5.58 10.40
C ILE A 162 7.42 -4.30 11.20
N ASN A 163 7.15 -4.43 12.50
CA ASN A 163 6.83 -3.31 13.37
C ASN A 163 8.02 -2.35 13.57
N ALA A 164 9.25 -2.86 13.58
CA ALA A 164 10.46 -2.03 13.63
C ALA A 164 10.55 -1.14 12.39
N VAL A 165 10.40 -1.71 11.19
CA VAL A 165 10.41 -0.97 9.92
C VAL A 165 9.27 0.05 9.86
N ARG A 166 8.06 -0.36 10.28
CA ARG A 166 6.88 0.53 10.33
C ARG A 166 7.14 1.77 11.19
N LYS A 167 7.70 1.59 12.40
CA LYS A 167 8.01 2.70 13.31
C LYS A 167 8.97 3.69 12.66
N THR A 168 10.03 3.20 12.02
CA THR A 168 11.01 4.04 11.31
C THR A 168 10.36 4.83 10.18
N LYS A 169 9.51 4.19 9.36
CA LYS A 169 8.81 4.86 8.25
C LYS A 169 7.89 5.98 8.73
N VAL A 170 7.05 5.72 9.74
CA VAL A 170 6.10 6.72 10.27
C VAL A 170 6.82 7.89 10.93
N ALA A 171 7.91 7.63 11.65
CA ALA A 171 8.75 8.68 12.23
C ALA A 171 9.39 9.56 11.15
N ALA A 172 9.92 8.96 10.08
CA ALA A 172 10.49 9.69 8.95
C ALA A 172 9.43 10.56 8.23
N ALA A 173 8.23 10.01 7.97
CA ALA A 173 7.14 10.77 7.35
C ALA A 173 6.70 11.96 8.22
N SER A 174 6.57 11.77 9.53
CA SER A 174 6.19 12.84 10.47
C SER A 174 7.21 13.99 10.48
N THR A 175 8.50 13.66 10.38
CA THR A 175 9.61 14.63 10.32
C THR A 175 9.60 15.41 9.00
N VAL A 176 9.29 14.75 7.88
CA VAL A 176 9.19 15.40 6.57
C VAL A 176 7.99 16.35 6.51
N VAL A 177 6.83 15.93 7.03
CA VAL A 177 5.61 16.76 7.04
C VAL A 177 5.79 18.01 7.92
N THR A 178 6.41 17.88 9.10
CA THR A 178 6.70 19.03 9.98
C THR A 178 7.66 20.03 9.32
N ASN A 179 8.72 19.55 8.65
CA ASN A 179 9.63 20.44 7.93
C ASN A 179 8.97 21.09 6.70
N SER A 180 8.12 20.37 5.98
CA SER A 180 7.38 20.87 4.82
C SER A 180 6.38 21.97 5.23
N SER A 181 5.53 21.70 6.21
CA SER A 181 4.52 22.65 6.69
C SER A 181 5.14 23.88 7.36
N ALA A 182 6.24 23.72 8.10
CA ALA A 182 7.01 24.85 8.62
C ALA A 182 7.60 25.71 7.49
N ASN A 183 8.15 25.09 6.45
CA ASN A 183 8.68 25.82 5.29
C ASN A 183 7.59 26.54 4.49
N GLU A 184 6.43 25.93 4.29
CA GLU A 184 5.29 26.59 3.65
C GLU A 184 4.75 27.75 4.49
N PHE A 185 4.64 27.56 5.81
CA PHE A 185 4.23 28.62 6.71
C PHE A 185 5.23 29.79 6.71
N ILE A 186 6.54 29.53 6.73
CA ILE A 186 7.56 30.57 6.65
C ILE A 186 7.47 31.32 5.32
N LYS A 187 7.32 30.60 4.19
CA LYS A 187 7.14 31.23 2.87
C LYS A 187 5.89 32.10 2.81
N PHE A 188 4.78 31.62 3.38
CA PHE A 188 3.54 32.38 3.52
C PHE A 188 3.71 33.62 4.41
N ALA A 189 4.32 33.48 5.58
CA ALA A 189 4.55 34.59 6.50
C ALA A 189 5.47 35.67 5.90
N LEU A 190 6.44 35.27 5.07
CA LEU A 190 7.29 36.18 4.31
C LEU A 190 6.52 36.87 3.17
N SER A 191 5.68 36.15 2.42
CA SER A 191 4.94 36.73 1.28
C SER A 191 3.89 37.77 1.70
N PHE A 192 3.32 37.63 2.90
CA PHE A 192 2.40 38.62 3.48
C PHE A 192 3.10 39.67 4.35
N GLY A 193 4.45 39.66 4.42
CA GLY A 193 5.22 40.63 5.19
C GLY A 193 4.95 40.60 6.70
N VAL A 194 4.51 39.44 7.21
CA VAL A 194 4.24 39.21 8.64
C VAL A 194 5.56 39.09 9.39
N LEU A 195 6.54 38.40 8.81
CA LEU A 195 7.92 38.39 9.29
C LEU A 195 8.68 39.57 8.67
N LYS A 196 9.11 40.51 9.52
CA LYS A 196 9.91 41.68 9.12
C LYS A 196 11.27 41.59 9.81
N PHE A 197 12.33 41.96 9.09
CA PHE A 197 13.68 42.03 9.64
C PHE A 197 14.15 43.49 9.67
N GLY A 198 14.81 43.87 10.76
CA GLY A 198 15.25 45.25 11.01
C GLY A 198 15.50 45.52 12.48
N ASP A 199 15.84 46.75 12.85
CA ASP A 199 16.14 47.10 14.24
C ASP A 199 14.88 47.52 15.01
N PHE A 200 14.26 46.57 15.72
CA PHE A 200 13.08 46.82 16.55
C PHE A 200 13.47 46.99 18.02
N THR A 201 12.75 47.84 18.75
CA THR A 201 12.85 47.94 20.22
C THR A 201 11.58 47.37 20.83
N LEU A 202 11.72 46.27 21.58
CA LEU A 202 10.61 45.63 22.27
C LEU A 202 10.14 46.47 23.47
N LYS A 203 8.93 46.22 23.99
CA LYS A 203 8.40 46.90 25.19
C LYS A 203 9.29 46.75 26.43
N SER A 204 10.15 45.73 26.45
CA SER A 204 11.16 45.52 27.50
C SER A 204 12.43 46.38 27.35
N GLY A 205 12.53 47.19 26.29
CA GLY A 205 13.72 47.99 25.96
C GLY A 205 14.82 47.22 25.20
N ARG A 206 14.66 45.90 25.01
CA ARG A 206 15.63 45.09 24.25
C ARG A 206 15.50 45.32 22.75
N LYS A 207 16.64 45.34 22.06
CA LYS A 207 16.73 45.35 20.60
C LYS A 207 16.46 43.95 20.05
N SER A 208 15.67 43.85 18.99
CA SER A 208 15.37 42.61 18.25
C SER A 208 15.57 42.84 16.75
N PRO A 209 16.23 41.91 16.03
CA PRO A 209 16.42 42.00 14.59
C PRO A 209 15.18 41.58 13.77
N TYR A 210 14.10 41.17 14.44
CA TYR A 210 12.81 40.75 13.89
C TYR A 210 11.67 40.96 14.90
#